data_AF-A0A518GCD6-F1
#
_entry.id   AF-A0A518GCD6-F1
#
_cell.length_a   1.000
_cell.length_b   1.000
_cell.length_c   1.000
_cell.angle_alpha   90.00
_cell.angle_beta   90.00
_cell.angle_gamma   90.00
#
_symmetry.space_group_name_H-M   'P 1'
#
loop_
_entity.id
_entity.type
_entity.pdbx_description
1 polymer ?
#
loop_
_entity_poly.entity_id
_entity_poly.type
_entity_poly.pdbx_seq_one_letter_code
_entity_poly.pdbx_strand_id
1 'polypeptide(L)'
;MNYARIHRVRVASQLSECQSAGTGCGWCRSAMRRLVDRMGDSPPSPDDLQRWLEEEYPQSNQYAEGRKQHIASGKGRPPSSP
;
A
#
# COMPACT_ATOMS: atom_id res chain seq x y z
N MET A 1 -8.27 0.56 6.42
CA MET A 1 -8.29 1.44 5.22
C MET A 1 -9.66 2.09 5.07
N ASN A 2 -9.98 3.13 5.86
CA ASN A 2 -11.25 3.87 5.72
C ASN A 2 -11.08 5.10 4.81
N TYR A 3 -9.92 5.75 4.88
CA TYR A 3 -9.60 6.99 4.16
C TYR A 3 -9.78 6.90 2.64
N ALA A 4 -9.31 5.83 2.00
CA ALA A 4 -9.37 5.73 0.55
C ALA A 4 -10.81 5.57 0.01
N ARG A 5 -11.71 4.93 0.77
CA ARG A 5 -13.14 4.84 0.44
C ARG A 5 -13.85 6.17 0.66
N ILE A 6 -13.56 6.86 1.77
CA ILE A 6 -14.17 8.16 2.13
C ILE A 6 -13.72 9.26 1.15
N HIS A 7 -12.43 9.33 0.84
CA HIS A 7 -11.83 10.42 0.05
C HIS A 7 -11.69 10.09 -1.44
N ARG A 8 -12.17 8.92 -1.89
CA ARG A 8 -12.07 8.44 -3.29
C ARG A 8 -10.70 8.75 -3.90
N VAL A 9 -9.67 8.25 -3.24
CA VAL A 9 -8.29 8.53 -3.62
C VAL A 9 -8.08 8.07 -5.06
N ARG A 10 -7.66 8.99 -5.94
CA ARG A 10 -7.49 8.76 -7.38
C ARG A 10 -6.06 8.43 -7.78
N VAL A 11 -5.08 8.84 -6.97
CA VAL A 11 -3.66 8.55 -7.20
C VAL A 11 -2.98 8.10 -5.92
N ALA A 12 -2.04 7.15 -6.03
CA ALA A 12 -1.34 6.58 -4.88
C ALA A 12 -0.64 7.60 -3.98
N SER A 13 -0.19 8.73 -4.54
CA SER A 13 0.44 9.82 -3.77
C SER A 13 -0.51 10.49 -2.79
N GLN A 14 -1.82 10.49 -3.03
CA GLN A 14 -2.81 11.00 -2.08
C GLN A 14 -2.96 10.10 -0.85
N LEU A 15 -2.47 8.85 -0.89
CA LEU A 15 -2.36 8.02 0.31
C LEU A 15 -1.26 8.50 1.24
N SER A 16 -0.24 9.20 0.72
CA SER A 16 0.81 9.81 1.56
C SER A 16 0.29 10.93 2.46
N GLU A 17 -0.81 11.58 2.07
CA GLU A 17 -1.54 12.55 2.91
C GLU A 17 -2.32 11.87 4.05
N CYS A 18 -2.52 10.55 3.98
CA CYS A 18 -3.10 9.74 5.06
C CYS A 18 -1.97 9.05 5.84
N GLN A 19 -1.59 9.64 6.98
CA GLN A 19 -0.62 9.06 7.92
C GLN A 19 0.75 8.73 7.30
N SER A 20 1.23 9.55 6.35
CA SER A 20 2.54 9.33 5.72
C SER A 20 2.67 7.98 4.99
N ALA A 21 1.56 7.38 4.53
CA ALA A 21 1.61 6.10 3.85
C ALA A 21 2.45 6.20 2.55
N GLY A 22 3.58 5.46 2.53
CA GLY A 22 4.49 5.45 1.38
C GLY A 22 5.63 6.46 1.38
N THR A 23 5.76 7.32 2.38
CA THR A 23 6.88 8.28 2.50
C THR A 23 8.16 7.68 3.07
N GLY A 24 8.12 6.41 3.51
CA GLY A 24 9.31 5.69 3.99
C GLY A 24 10.15 5.05 2.87
N CYS A 25 10.60 3.81 3.07
CA CYS A 25 11.53 3.09 2.17
C CYS A 25 10.98 2.74 0.76
N GLY A 26 9.86 3.30 0.33
CA GLY A 26 9.28 3.12 -1.01
C GLY A 26 8.64 1.76 -1.31
N TRP A 27 8.92 0.72 -0.52
CA TRP A 27 8.41 -0.66 -0.71
C TRP A 27 6.90 -0.73 -0.98
N CYS A 28 6.10 0.02 -0.21
CA CYS A 28 4.65 -0.06 -0.31
C CYS A 28 4.04 0.73 -1.49
N ARG A 29 4.83 1.53 -2.23
CA ARG A 29 4.33 2.42 -3.30
C ARG A 29 3.62 1.65 -4.41
N SER A 30 4.23 0.57 -4.89
CA SER A 30 3.66 -0.25 -5.99
C SER A 30 2.36 -0.93 -5.58
N ALA A 31 2.28 -1.43 -4.34
CA ALA A 31 1.09 -2.05 -3.79
C ALA A 31 -0.06 -1.04 -3.65
N MET A 32 0.25 0.14 -3.12
CA MET A 32 -0.72 1.23 -2.98
C MET A 32 -1.28 1.70 -4.33
N ARG A 33 -0.45 1.77 -5.39
CA ARG A 33 -0.92 2.12 -6.72
C ARG A 33 -1.95 1.12 -7.25
N ARG A 34 -1.63 -0.18 -7.20
CA ARG A 34 -2.56 -1.24 -7.62
C ARG A 34 -3.87 -1.21 -6.83
N LEU A 35 -3.80 -0.93 -5.53
CA LEU A 35 -4.98 -0.81 -4.67
C LEU A 35 -5.85 0.39 -5.06
N VAL A 36 -5.24 1.54 -5.38
CA VAL A 36 -5.96 2.72 -5.88
C VAL A 36 -6.59 2.45 -7.24
N ASP A 37 -5.85 1.84 -8.17
CA ASP A 37 -6.35 1.46 -9.49
C ASP A 37 -7.56 0.52 -9.36
N ARG A 38 -7.52 -0.43 -8.41
CA ARG A 38 -8.62 -1.35 -8.11
C ARG A 38 -9.84 -0.68 -7.49
N MET A 39 -9.64 0.39 -6.71
CA MET A 39 -10.76 1.12 -6.10
C MET A 39 -11.48 2.04 -7.08
N GLY A 40 -10.77 2.62 -8.07
CA GLY A 40 -11.34 3.29 -9.25
C GLY A 40 -12.58 4.17 -9.00
N ASP A 41 -13.45 4.27 -10.02
CA ASP A 41 -14.75 4.93 -9.91
C ASP A 41 -15.86 3.98 -9.42
N SER A 42 -15.65 2.67 -9.54
CA SER A 42 -16.57 1.61 -9.10
C SER A 42 -15.83 0.64 -8.18
N PRO A 43 -15.74 0.95 -6.88
CA PRO A 43 -14.99 0.12 -5.94
C PRO A 43 -15.65 -1.25 -5.78
N PRO A 44 -14.87 -2.34 -5.70
CA PRO A 44 -15.40 -3.68 -5.46
C PRO A 44 -16.10 -3.76 -4.09
N SER A 45 -16.92 -4.80 -3.94
CA SER A 45 -17.47 -5.15 -2.63
C SER A 45 -16.33 -5.43 -1.64
N PRO A 46 -16.56 -5.27 -0.32
CA PRO A 46 -15.55 -5.62 0.69
C PRO A 46 -15.02 -7.06 0.54
N ASP A 47 -15.90 -8.01 0.22
CA ASP A 47 -15.54 -9.43 0.07
C ASP A 47 -14.69 -9.68 -1.18
N ASP A 48 -15.04 -9.04 -2.31
CA ASP A 48 -14.24 -9.14 -3.54
C ASP A 48 -12.88 -8.47 -3.40
N LEU A 49 -12.82 -7.36 -2.63
CA LEU A 49 -11.56 -6.70 -2.32
C LEU A 49 -10.68 -7.58 -1.44
N GLN A 50 -11.26 -8.22 -0.42
CA GLN A 50 -10.54 -9.11 0.49
C GLN A 50 -9.97 -10.31 -0.27
N ARG A 51 -10.77 -10.95 -1.12
CA ARG A 51 -10.33 -12.09 -1.93
C ARG A 51 -9.19 -11.71 -2.88
N TRP A 52 -9.31 -10.57 -3.56
CA TRP A 52 -8.26 -10.05 -4.42
C TRP A 52 -6.97 -9.74 -3.66
N LEU A 53 -7.05 -9.22 -2.43
CA LEU A 53 -5.88 -8.98 -1.59
C LEU A 53 -5.17 -10.28 -1.21
N GLU A 54 -5.92 -11.33 -0.90
CA GLU A 54 -5.39 -12.65 -0.54
C GLU A 54 -4.74 -13.36 -1.74
N GLU A 55 -5.27 -13.16 -2.95
CA GLU A 55 -4.73 -13.73 -4.20
C GLU A 55 -3.48 -12.99 -4.68
N GLU A 56 -3.49 -11.65 -4.66
CA GLU A 56 -2.44 -10.84 -5.28
C GLU A 56 -1.28 -10.48 -4.35
N TYR A 57 -1.50 -10.51 -3.02
CA TYR A 57 -0.50 -10.09 -2.04
C TYR A 57 -0.14 -11.20 -1.08
N PRO A 58 1.15 -11.31 -0.73
CA PRO A 58 1.57 -12.23 0.30
C PRO A 58 0.97 -11.80 1.64
N GLN A 59 0.85 -12.77 2.55
CA GLN A 59 0.40 -12.54 3.92
C GLN A 59 1.24 -11.44 4.60
N SER A 60 0.64 -10.75 5.57
CA SER A 60 1.22 -9.54 6.17
C SER A 60 2.66 -9.74 6.70
N ASN A 61 2.96 -10.92 7.27
CA ASN A 61 4.29 -11.29 7.75
C ASN A 61 5.32 -11.40 6.61
N GLN A 62 4.96 -12.04 5.51
CA GLN A 62 5.80 -12.20 4.33
C GLN A 62 6.02 -10.86 3.62
N TYR A 63 4.98 -10.01 3.54
CA TYR A 63 5.09 -8.67 3.00
C TYR A 63 6.05 -7.79 3.82
N ALA A 64 6.01 -7.91 5.16
CA ALA A 64 6.92 -7.22 6.07
C ALA A 64 8.36 -7.74 5.95
N GLU A 65 8.56 -9.04 5.74
CA GLU A 65 9.89 -9.62 5.51
C GLU A 65 10.50 -9.14 4.18
N GLY A 66 9.71 -9.12 3.11
CA GLY A 66 10.13 -8.53 1.83
C GLY A 66 10.53 -7.06 1.95
N ARG A 67 9.85 -6.29 2.81
CA ARG A 67 10.24 -4.91 3.13
C ARG A 67 11.63 -4.84 3.77
N LYS A 68 11.95 -5.73 4.71
CA LYS A 68 13.27 -5.77 5.35
C LYS A 68 14.36 -6.06 4.32
N GLN A 69 14.14 -7.03 3.44
CA GLN A 69 15.07 -7.37 2.35
C GLN A 69 15.25 -6.21 1.37
N HIS A 70 14.17 -5.52 1.01
CA HIS A 70 14.23 -4.33 0.15
C HIS A 70 15.11 -3.23 0.75
N ILE A 71 14.96 -2.97 2.05
CA ILE A 71 15.79 -2.01 2.79
C ILE A 71 17.25 -2.50 2.83
N ALA A 72 17.48 -3.77 3.18
CA ALA A 72 18.82 -4.36 3.28
C ALA A 72 19.58 -4.33 1.93
N SER A 73 18.86 -4.46 0.81
CA SER A 73 19.42 -4.34 -0.55
C SER A 73 19.72 -2.90 -1.00
N GLY A 74 19.52 -1.90 -0.12
CA GLY A 74 19.83 -0.49 -0.39
C GLY A 74 18.79 0.25 -1.25
N LYS A 75 17.65 -0.37 -1.56
CA LYS A 75 16.63 0.21 -2.47
C LYS A 75 15.69 1.24 -1.82
N GLY A 76 15.91 1.57 -0.56
CA GLY A 76 15.21 2.66 0.12
C GLY A 76 15.82 2.97 1.49
N ARG A 77 15.80 4.25 1.89
CA ARG A 77 16.09 4.64 3.26
C ARG A 77 14.80 4.58 4.08
N PRO A 78 14.72 3.79 5.17
CA PRO A 78 13.69 4.03 6.17
C PRO A 78 13.88 5.45 6.72
N PRO A 79 12.79 6.16 7.08
CA PRO A 79 12.94 7.46 7.74
C PRO A 79 13.76 7.24 9.02
N SER A 80 14.70 8.16 9.30
CA SER A 80 15.39 8.19 10.57
C SER A 80 14.32 8.23 11.66
N SER A 81 14.29 7.25 12.55
CA SER A 81 13.42 7.31 13.72
C SER A 81 13.74 8.59 14.50
N PRO A 82 12.75 9.38 14.94
CA PRO A 82 12.93 10.23 16.11
C PRO A 82 13.10 9.37 17.37
#